data_AF-A0A0W0TVA0-F1
#
_entry.id   AF-A0A0W0TVA0-F1
#
_cell.length_a   1.000
_cell.length_b   1.000
_cell.length_c   1.000
_cell.angle_alpha   90.00
_cell.angle_beta   90.00
_cell.angle_gamma   90.00
#
_symmetry.space_group_name_H-M   'P 1'
#
loop_
_entity.id
_entity.type
_entity.pdbx_description
1 polymer ?
#
loop_
_entity_poly.entity_id
_entity_poly.type
_entity_poly.pdbx_seq_one_letter_code
_entity_poly.pdbx_strand_id
1 'polypeptide(L)'
;MTDESSPSIDDLLHAKAFEAVIDRLASWSAIKLAEFCIKYPESYDLLKTNELDGFWQARRQAISKYALKAQDGVCDADLTVGHTLYLLAQREKTQGDMKRYQEYLSQALSVHSIHAAQAWIHEIVMAVEKPDLKLIQDIAAILYNQEGLAKRHGTPGYLLVANGYFYLLRWLSEINKDEDLNEWRIQYEGTVFSLWKSLYLAQDRELDSADSIHNAYFGCGLANSNSFKLPTIDAMMDKCGELCGDSALRKRARYAATMTGNPGHSLSLWATAEAKREQSCQQDVLKSHKM
;
A
#
# COMPACT_ATOMS: atom_id res chain seq x y z
N MET A 1 -16.01 -25.14 37.70
CA MET A 1 -15.51 -26.29 36.93
C MET A 1 -15.66 -25.91 35.47
N THR A 2 -14.62 -25.32 34.88
CA THR A 2 -14.58 -25.04 33.45
C THR A 2 -14.21 -26.33 32.74
N ASP A 3 -15.09 -26.78 31.87
CA ASP A 3 -14.97 -28.02 31.11
C ASP A 3 -13.74 -27.95 30.18
N GLU A 4 -12.64 -28.58 30.59
CA GLU A 4 -11.38 -28.67 29.82
C GLU A 4 -11.50 -29.62 28.61
N SER A 5 -12.69 -30.12 28.28
CA SER A 5 -12.91 -31.12 27.23
C SER A 5 -13.25 -30.55 25.85
N SER A 6 -13.48 -29.24 25.73
CA SER A 6 -13.83 -28.66 24.43
C SER A 6 -12.61 -28.57 23.50
N PRO A 7 -12.62 -29.19 22.31
CA PRO A 7 -11.50 -29.16 21.37
C PRO A 7 -11.12 -27.72 21.04
N SER A 8 -9.84 -27.41 20.82
CA SER A 8 -9.42 -26.05 20.48
C SER A 8 -9.95 -25.63 19.09
N ILE A 9 -9.92 -24.33 18.78
CA ILE A 9 -10.26 -23.87 17.41
C ILE A 9 -9.33 -24.53 16.38
N ASP A 10 -8.07 -24.69 16.73
CA ASP A 10 -7.07 -25.29 15.85
C ASP A 10 -7.38 -26.78 15.58
N ASP A 11 -7.74 -27.54 16.62
CA ASP A 11 -8.17 -28.93 16.47
C ASP A 11 -9.41 -29.04 15.56
N LEU A 12 -10.38 -28.14 15.72
CA LEU A 12 -11.59 -28.10 14.92
C LEU A 12 -11.31 -27.74 13.45
N LEU A 13 -10.37 -26.82 13.19
CA LEU A 13 -9.96 -26.45 11.83
C LEU A 13 -9.27 -27.62 11.12
N HIS A 14 -8.34 -28.29 11.79
CA HIS A 14 -7.65 -29.47 11.22
C HIS A 14 -8.60 -30.65 10.99
N ALA A 15 -9.60 -30.81 11.86
CA ALA A 15 -10.67 -31.79 11.69
C ALA A 15 -11.73 -31.38 10.65
N LYS A 16 -11.61 -30.19 10.03
CA LYS A 16 -12.59 -29.62 9.08
C LYS A 16 -14.00 -29.50 9.66
N ALA A 17 -14.11 -29.30 10.98
CA ALA A 17 -15.37 -29.12 11.69
C ALA A 17 -15.86 -27.65 11.60
N PHE A 18 -16.03 -27.14 10.38
CA PHE A 18 -16.23 -25.71 10.11
C PHE A 18 -17.46 -25.10 10.81
N GLU A 19 -18.58 -25.81 10.90
CA GLU A 19 -19.77 -25.32 11.62
C GLU A 19 -19.48 -25.07 13.11
N ALA A 20 -18.76 -25.99 13.77
CA ALA A 20 -18.36 -25.82 15.16
C ALA A 20 -17.35 -24.68 15.35
N VAL A 21 -16.47 -24.46 14.36
CA VAL A 21 -15.59 -23.29 14.32
C VAL A 21 -16.42 -22.01 14.22
N ILE A 22 -17.37 -21.94 13.28
CA ILE A 22 -18.24 -20.78 13.07
C ILE A 22 -19.02 -20.46 14.34
N ASP A 23 -19.70 -21.45 14.94
CA ASP A 23 -20.49 -21.27 16.17
C ASP A 23 -19.64 -20.68 17.30
N ARG A 24 -18.42 -21.21 17.46
CA ARG A 24 -17.52 -20.75 18.52
C ARG A 24 -17.00 -19.35 18.23
N LEU A 25 -16.58 -19.07 17.01
CA LEU A 25 -16.04 -17.77 16.61
C LEU A 25 -17.12 -16.70 16.54
N ALA A 26 -18.38 -17.03 16.25
CA ALA A 26 -19.51 -16.09 16.18
C ALA A 26 -19.72 -15.34 17.51
N SER A 27 -19.47 -16.00 18.63
CA SER A 27 -19.56 -15.40 19.97
C SER A 27 -18.42 -14.41 20.30
N TRP A 28 -17.34 -14.41 19.52
CA TRP A 28 -16.18 -13.55 19.82
C TRP A 28 -16.41 -12.10 19.38
N SER A 29 -15.84 -11.18 20.14
CA SER A 29 -15.71 -9.79 19.72
C SER A 29 -14.74 -9.68 18.53
N ALA A 30 -14.88 -8.63 17.73
CA ALA A 30 -13.98 -8.36 16.61
C ALA A 30 -12.50 -8.29 17.06
N ILE A 31 -12.25 -7.68 18.23
CA ILE A 31 -10.92 -7.55 18.82
C ILE A 31 -10.33 -8.94 19.11
N LYS A 32 -11.07 -9.79 19.83
CA LYS A 32 -10.59 -11.13 20.19
C LYS A 32 -10.31 -11.99 18.95
N LEU A 33 -11.16 -11.88 17.93
CA LEU A 33 -10.98 -12.58 16.66
C LEU A 33 -9.72 -12.10 15.93
N ALA A 34 -9.52 -10.79 15.82
CA ALA A 34 -8.33 -10.23 15.18
C ALA A 34 -7.04 -10.62 15.92
N GLU A 35 -7.02 -10.53 17.24
CA GLU A 35 -5.87 -10.95 18.06
C GLU A 35 -5.56 -12.43 17.92
N PHE A 36 -6.58 -13.28 17.83
CA PHE A 36 -6.38 -14.71 17.55
C PHE A 36 -5.75 -14.94 16.17
N CYS A 37 -6.24 -14.27 15.13
CA CYS A 37 -5.73 -14.41 13.77
C CYS A 37 -4.25 -14.02 13.68
N ILE A 38 -3.84 -12.97 14.39
CA ILE A 38 -2.44 -12.55 14.45
C ILE A 38 -1.57 -13.51 15.27
N LYS A 39 -2.11 -14.04 16.38
CA LYS A 39 -1.37 -14.94 17.27
C LYS A 39 -1.16 -16.33 16.66
N TYR A 40 -2.08 -16.80 15.81
CA TYR A 40 -2.07 -18.14 15.22
C TYR A 40 -2.18 -18.06 13.69
N PRO A 41 -1.07 -17.72 12.99
CA PRO A 41 -1.09 -17.48 11.54
C PRO A 41 -1.47 -18.72 10.72
N GLU A 42 -1.06 -19.92 11.13
CA GLU A 42 -1.45 -21.17 10.44
C GLU A 42 -2.96 -21.41 10.53
N SER A 43 -3.54 -21.24 11.72
CA SER A 43 -4.99 -21.29 11.89
C SER A 43 -5.68 -20.15 11.12
N TYR A 44 -5.07 -18.97 11.01
CA TYR A 44 -5.62 -17.85 10.24
C TYR A 44 -5.68 -18.16 8.75
N ASP A 45 -4.68 -18.82 8.19
CA ASP A 45 -4.71 -19.24 6.79
C ASP A 45 -5.80 -20.29 6.54
N LEU A 46 -6.02 -21.22 7.49
CA LEU A 46 -7.15 -22.15 7.44
C LEU A 46 -8.50 -21.43 7.60
N LEU A 47 -8.54 -20.31 8.32
CA LEU A 47 -9.77 -19.52 8.44
C LEU A 47 -10.14 -18.81 7.14
N LYS A 48 -9.23 -18.69 6.17
CA LYS A 48 -9.48 -18.03 4.87
C LYS A 48 -10.01 -18.99 3.79
N THR A 49 -10.33 -20.23 4.14
CA THR A 49 -10.88 -21.18 3.16
C THR A 49 -12.34 -20.84 2.82
N ASN A 50 -12.76 -21.27 1.63
CA ASN A 50 -14.06 -20.92 1.06
C ASN A 50 -15.25 -21.38 1.94
N GLU A 51 -15.06 -22.41 2.76
CA GLU A 51 -16.08 -22.89 3.71
C GLU A 51 -16.44 -21.83 4.77
N LEU A 52 -15.57 -20.86 5.00
CA LEU A 52 -15.75 -19.79 5.99
C LEU A 52 -16.06 -18.42 5.35
N ASP A 53 -16.23 -18.34 4.03
CA ASP A 53 -16.53 -17.09 3.33
C ASP A 53 -17.80 -16.43 3.86
N GLY A 54 -18.86 -17.21 4.10
CA GLY A 54 -20.12 -16.70 4.65
C GLY A 54 -19.96 -16.10 6.06
N PHE A 55 -19.09 -16.70 6.89
CA PHE A 55 -18.76 -16.16 8.21
C PHE A 55 -18.04 -14.81 8.07
N TRP A 56 -17.02 -14.72 7.23
CA TRP A 56 -16.26 -13.48 7.03
C TRP A 56 -17.09 -12.38 6.37
N GLN A 57 -17.97 -12.73 5.44
CA GLN A 57 -18.93 -11.79 4.85
C GLN A 57 -19.84 -11.19 5.93
N ALA A 58 -20.40 -12.02 6.81
CA ALA A 58 -21.22 -11.55 7.92
C ALA A 58 -20.42 -10.65 8.87
N ARG A 59 -19.15 -10.99 9.15
CA ARG A 59 -18.25 -10.17 9.97
C ARG A 59 -17.94 -8.82 9.34
N ARG A 60 -17.63 -8.78 8.05
CA ARG A 60 -17.39 -7.53 7.30
C ARG A 60 -18.64 -6.64 7.33
N GLN A 61 -19.81 -7.20 7.08
CA GLN A 61 -21.07 -6.46 7.08
C GLN A 61 -21.43 -5.87 8.45
N ALA A 62 -20.97 -6.48 9.53
CA ALA A 62 -21.16 -5.96 10.89
C ALA A 62 -20.28 -4.74 11.21
N ILE A 63 -19.26 -4.43 10.40
CA ILE A 63 -18.36 -3.28 10.60
C ILE A 63 -19.03 -1.97 10.12
N SER A 64 -19.77 -1.34 11.04
CA SER A 64 -20.13 0.10 11.10
C SER A 64 -20.90 0.75 9.92
N LYS A 65 -21.20 2.05 10.11
CA LYS A 65 -22.12 2.94 9.38
C LYS A 65 -21.84 3.13 7.89
N TYR A 66 -20.62 2.84 7.42
CA TYR A 66 -20.22 3.00 6.02
C TYR A 66 -20.16 1.67 5.26
N ALA A 67 -20.33 0.53 5.94
CA ALA A 67 -20.32 -0.83 5.41
C ALA A 67 -19.17 -1.12 4.43
N LEU A 68 -18.09 -1.73 4.93
CA LEU A 68 -17.00 -2.23 4.09
C LEU A 68 -17.57 -3.14 3.00
N LYS A 69 -17.18 -2.88 1.75
CA LYS A 69 -17.56 -3.63 0.56
C LYS A 69 -16.61 -4.81 0.36
N ALA A 70 -17.12 -5.87 -0.26
CA ALA A 70 -16.25 -6.92 -0.79
C ALA A 70 -15.34 -6.28 -1.83
N GLN A 71 -14.09 -6.72 -1.92
CA GLN A 71 -13.11 -6.13 -2.81
C GLN A 71 -12.36 -7.22 -3.56
N ASP A 72 -12.26 -7.08 -4.87
CA ASP A 72 -11.46 -7.99 -5.67
C ASP A 72 -9.99 -7.95 -5.25
N GLY A 73 -9.39 -9.13 -5.08
CA GLY A 73 -8.00 -9.28 -4.65
C GLY A 73 -7.75 -9.17 -3.15
N VAL A 74 -8.78 -8.93 -2.32
CA VAL A 74 -8.68 -8.97 -0.86
C VAL A 74 -9.83 -9.77 -0.26
N CYS A 75 -9.52 -10.88 0.41
CA CYS A 75 -10.55 -11.69 1.06
C CYS A 75 -11.19 -10.94 2.24
N ASP A 76 -12.45 -11.29 2.54
CA ASP A 76 -13.23 -10.65 3.61
C ASP A 76 -12.57 -10.81 4.99
N ALA A 77 -11.80 -11.89 5.20
CA ALA A 77 -10.99 -12.09 6.40
C ALA A 77 -9.93 -10.99 6.57
N ASP A 78 -9.10 -10.76 5.55
CA ASP A 78 -8.04 -9.74 5.58
C ASP A 78 -8.63 -8.32 5.72
N LEU A 79 -9.72 -8.02 5.01
CA LEU A 79 -10.44 -6.74 5.17
C LEU A 79 -10.92 -6.54 6.60
N THR A 80 -11.57 -7.55 7.18
CA THR A 80 -12.16 -7.48 8.52
C THR A 80 -11.10 -7.36 9.60
N VAL A 81 -10.08 -8.24 9.58
CA VAL A 81 -9.00 -8.28 10.56
C VAL A 81 -8.13 -7.02 10.44
N GLY A 82 -7.72 -6.66 9.22
CA GLY A 82 -6.87 -5.49 8.98
C GLY A 82 -7.53 -4.17 9.37
N HIS A 83 -8.83 -4.03 9.12
CA HIS A 83 -9.57 -2.84 9.56
C HIS A 83 -9.73 -2.80 11.08
N THR A 84 -10.03 -3.94 11.71
CA THR A 84 -10.16 -4.02 13.17
C THR A 84 -8.86 -3.65 13.88
N LEU A 85 -7.72 -4.18 13.42
CA LEU A 85 -6.40 -3.86 13.96
C LEU A 85 -6.05 -2.38 13.78
N TYR A 86 -6.39 -1.80 12.62
CA TYR A 86 -6.21 -0.37 12.39
C TYR A 86 -7.03 0.49 13.38
N LEU A 87 -8.30 0.14 13.62
CA LEU A 87 -9.13 0.84 14.60
C LEU A 87 -8.59 0.71 16.03
N LEU A 88 -8.06 -0.47 16.39
CA LEU A 88 -7.37 -0.67 17.67
C LEU A 88 -6.15 0.24 17.77
N ALA A 89 -5.32 0.31 16.74
CA ALA A 89 -4.19 1.23 16.69
C ALA A 89 -4.66 2.68 16.96
N GLN A 90 -5.64 3.19 16.20
CA GLN A 90 -6.14 4.57 16.39
C GLN A 90 -6.67 4.82 17.82
N ARG A 91 -7.29 3.81 18.44
CA ARG A 91 -7.73 3.90 19.83
C ARG A 91 -6.55 4.04 20.79
N GLU A 92 -5.53 3.18 20.68
CA GLU A 92 -4.34 3.23 21.55
C GLU A 92 -3.59 4.57 21.38
N LYS A 93 -3.48 5.06 20.14
CA LYS A 93 -2.93 6.40 19.84
C LYS A 93 -3.68 7.50 20.57
N THR A 94 -5.01 7.46 20.54
CA THR A 94 -5.86 8.44 21.25
C THR A 94 -5.69 8.38 22.76
N GLN A 95 -5.36 7.21 23.31
CA GLN A 95 -5.09 7.00 24.73
C GLN A 95 -3.66 7.35 25.14
N GLY A 96 -2.78 7.69 24.19
CA GLY A 96 -1.38 8.00 24.41
C GLY A 96 -0.47 6.77 24.53
N ASP A 97 -0.97 5.56 24.30
CA ASP A 97 -0.15 4.34 24.29
C ASP A 97 0.49 4.14 22.91
N MET A 98 1.60 4.85 22.69
CA MET A 98 2.33 4.82 21.42
C MET A 98 2.95 3.45 21.13
N LYS A 99 3.26 2.65 22.17
CA LYS A 99 3.82 1.31 21.99
C LYS A 99 2.77 0.38 21.40
N ARG A 100 1.59 0.31 22.03
CA ARG A 100 0.49 -0.54 21.51
C ARG A 100 -0.05 -0.03 20.19
N TYR A 101 -0.05 1.29 19.98
CA TYR A 101 -0.34 1.87 18.67
C TYR A 101 0.55 1.29 17.57
N GLN A 102 1.88 1.32 17.76
CA GLN A 102 2.84 0.78 16.80
C GLN A 102 2.68 -0.72 16.60
N GLU A 103 2.43 -1.48 17.69
CA GLU A 103 2.17 -2.91 17.62
C GLU A 103 0.95 -3.23 16.75
N TYR A 104 -0.22 -2.63 17.03
CA TYR A 104 -1.43 -2.86 16.24
C TYR A 104 -1.31 -2.33 14.80
N LEU A 105 -0.64 -1.20 14.58
CA LEU A 105 -0.42 -0.68 13.23
C LEU A 105 0.44 -1.65 12.40
N SER A 106 1.52 -2.18 12.99
CA SER A 106 2.39 -3.18 12.35
C SER A 106 1.62 -4.47 12.02
N GLN A 107 0.76 -4.94 12.93
CA GLN A 107 -0.11 -6.09 12.69
C GLN A 107 -1.15 -5.82 11.58
N ALA A 108 -1.71 -4.61 11.53
CA ALA A 108 -2.63 -4.23 10.46
C ALA A 108 -1.93 -4.17 9.09
N LEU A 109 -0.66 -3.73 9.05
CA LEU A 109 0.17 -3.73 7.85
C LEU A 109 0.51 -5.15 7.38
N SER A 110 0.76 -6.09 8.29
CA SER A 110 1.10 -7.48 7.93
C SER A 110 -0.06 -8.23 7.26
N VAL A 111 -1.31 -7.81 7.52
CA VAL A 111 -2.52 -8.28 6.82
C VAL A 111 -2.95 -7.33 5.69
N HIS A 112 -2.05 -6.45 5.25
CA HIS A 112 -2.21 -5.55 4.10
C HIS A 112 -3.36 -4.54 4.23
N SER A 113 -3.65 -4.03 5.43
CA SER A 113 -4.66 -2.99 5.63
C SER A 113 -4.30 -1.67 4.91
N ILE A 114 -5.17 -1.20 4.01
CA ILE A 114 -4.97 0.07 3.29
C ILE A 114 -4.98 1.27 4.25
N HIS A 115 -5.84 1.24 5.28
CA HIS A 115 -5.94 2.31 6.27
C HIS A 115 -4.66 2.38 7.12
N ALA A 116 -4.08 1.23 7.47
CA ALA A 116 -2.80 1.18 8.17
C ALA A 116 -1.66 1.71 7.29
N ALA A 117 -1.63 1.34 6.00
CA ALA A 117 -0.63 1.85 5.06
C ALA A 117 -0.71 3.38 4.88
N GLN A 118 -1.93 3.92 4.79
CA GLN A 118 -2.17 5.37 4.75
C GLN A 118 -1.66 6.07 6.01
N ALA A 119 -1.99 5.55 7.20
CA ALA A 119 -1.54 6.12 8.46
C ALA A 119 -0.01 6.04 8.62
N TRP A 120 0.59 4.92 8.24
CA TRP A 120 2.03 4.74 8.30
C TRP A 120 2.79 5.70 7.39
N ILE A 121 2.36 5.86 6.12
CA ILE A 121 2.96 6.86 5.21
C ILE A 121 2.78 8.27 5.77
N HIS A 122 1.60 8.60 6.31
CA HIS A 122 1.38 9.90 6.92
C HIS A 122 2.34 10.15 8.10
N GLU A 123 2.58 9.16 8.95
CA GLU A 123 3.50 9.29 10.08
C GLU A 123 4.95 9.45 9.67
N ILE A 124 5.40 8.70 8.67
CA ILE A 124 6.72 8.91 8.07
C ILE A 124 6.83 10.36 7.61
N VAL A 125 5.86 10.84 6.85
CA VAL A 125 5.89 12.18 6.28
C VAL A 125 5.88 13.27 7.36
N MET A 126 5.15 13.07 8.46
CA MET A 126 5.08 14.03 9.56
C MET A 126 6.27 14.00 10.51
N ALA A 127 7.03 12.91 10.55
CA ALA A 127 8.23 12.80 11.38
C ALA A 127 9.47 13.48 10.78
N VAL A 128 9.44 13.85 9.49
CA VAL A 128 10.59 14.47 8.81
C VAL A 128 10.64 15.97 9.08
N GLU A 129 11.61 16.41 9.87
CA GLU A 129 11.88 17.84 10.13
C GLU A 129 12.85 18.47 9.12
N LYS A 130 13.88 17.72 8.70
CA LYS A 130 14.89 18.14 7.73
C LYS A 130 15.16 16.99 6.75
N PRO A 131 14.61 17.04 5.53
CA PRO A 131 14.90 16.01 4.55
C PRO A 131 16.34 16.13 4.03
N ASP A 132 16.98 14.98 3.85
CA ASP A 132 18.22 14.86 3.08
C ASP A 132 18.02 13.84 1.94
N LEU A 133 18.98 13.77 1.01
CA LEU A 133 18.88 12.89 -0.14
C LEU A 133 18.83 11.40 0.25
N LYS A 134 19.50 11.02 1.33
CA LYS A 134 19.53 9.63 1.80
C LYS A 134 18.16 9.20 2.32
N LEU A 135 17.53 10.04 3.14
CA LEU A 135 16.18 9.80 3.63
C LEU A 135 15.18 9.69 2.47
N ILE A 136 15.29 10.57 1.47
CA ILE A 136 14.43 10.50 0.28
C ILE A 136 14.63 9.18 -0.48
N GLN A 137 15.88 8.74 -0.65
CA GLN A 137 16.20 7.44 -1.27
C GLN A 137 15.59 6.27 -0.46
N ASP A 138 15.74 6.29 0.86
CA ASP A 138 15.22 5.24 1.75
C ASP A 138 13.68 5.16 1.66
N ILE A 139 13.00 6.31 1.68
CA ILE A 139 11.53 6.35 1.52
C ILE A 139 11.12 5.98 0.10
N ALA A 140 11.86 6.37 -0.94
CA ALA A 140 11.56 5.98 -2.32
C ALA A 140 11.66 4.46 -2.51
N ALA A 141 12.66 3.81 -1.92
CA ALA A 141 12.81 2.35 -1.91
C ALA A 141 11.65 1.68 -1.15
N ILE A 142 11.23 2.24 -0.02
CA ILE A 142 10.05 1.78 0.70
C ILE A 142 8.80 1.85 -0.19
N LEU A 143 8.53 3.00 -0.81
CA LEU A 143 7.35 3.19 -1.68
C LEU A 143 7.37 2.23 -2.88
N TYR A 144 8.55 2.01 -3.47
CA TYR A 144 8.73 1.05 -4.56
C TYR A 144 8.35 -0.38 -4.13
N ASN A 145 8.77 -0.79 -2.94
CA ASN A 145 8.45 -2.12 -2.40
C ASN A 145 6.96 -2.29 -2.03
N GLN A 146 6.17 -1.22 -2.03
CA GLN A 146 4.72 -1.27 -1.81
C GLN A 146 3.91 -1.54 -3.09
N GLU A 147 4.53 -1.82 -4.25
CA GLU A 147 3.80 -2.12 -5.50
C GLU A 147 2.85 -3.31 -5.35
N GLY A 148 3.21 -4.33 -4.55
CA GLY A 148 2.34 -5.46 -4.24
C GLY A 148 1.07 -5.06 -3.47
N LEU A 149 1.21 -4.18 -2.48
CA LEU A 149 0.08 -3.61 -1.75
C LEU A 149 -0.76 -2.70 -2.65
N ALA A 150 -0.11 -1.89 -3.48
CA ALA A 150 -0.77 -0.99 -4.41
C ALA A 150 -1.64 -1.76 -5.40
N LYS A 151 -1.09 -2.82 -6.01
CA LYS A 151 -1.83 -3.70 -6.92
C LYS A 151 -3.02 -4.38 -6.24
N ARG A 152 -2.84 -4.84 -5.00
CA ARG A 152 -3.88 -5.49 -4.21
C ARG A 152 -5.08 -4.58 -3.95
N HIS A 153 -4.84 -3.28 -3.74
CA HIS A 153 -5.90 -2.30 -3.46
C HIS A 153 -6.37 -1.52 -4.68
N GLY A 154 -5.83 -1.81 -5.87
CA GLY A 154 -6.18 -1.11 -7.11
C GLY A 154 -5.93 0.39 -6.98
N THR A 155 -6.93 1.19 -7.36
CA THR A 155 -6.83 2.65 -7.43
C THR A 155 -6.36 3.31 -6.12
N PRO A 156 -6.97 3.06 -4.95
CA PRO A 156 -6.47 3.61 -3.68
C PRO A 156 -5.02 3.27 -3.37
N GLY A 157 -4.59 2.04 -3.69
CA GLY A 157 -3.22 1.59 -3.47
C GLY A 157 -2.22 2.36 -4.30
N TYR A 158 -2.49 2.53 -5.60
CA TYR A 158 -1.65 3.33 -6.47
C TYR A 158 -1.68 4.83 -6.14
N LEU A 159 -2.83 5.37 -5.72
CA LEU A 159 -2.92 6.76 -5.27
C LEU A 159 -2.16 7.00 -3.96
N LEU A 160 -2.12 6.02 -3.06
CA LEU A 160 -1.30 6.09 -1.84
C LEU A 160 0.19 6.21 -2.18
N VAL A 161 0.68 5.36 -3.09
CA VAL A 161 2.06 5.41 -3.56
C VAL A 161 2.37 6.72 -4.30
N ALA A 162 1.45 7.17 -5.16
CA ALA A 162 1.56 8.45 -5.85
C ALA A 162 1.67 9.63 -4.86
N ASN A 163 0.84 9.65 -3.82
CA ASN A 163 0.88 10.68 -2.78
C ASN A 163 2.22 10.63 -2.00
N GLY A 164 2.77 9.43 -1.75
CA GLY A 164 4.12 9.25 -1.21
C GLY A 164 5.19 9.94 -2.07
N TYR A 165 5.21 9.65 -3.37
CA TYR A 165 6.15 10.30 -4.30
C TYR A 165 5.94 11.82 -4.39
N PHE A 166 4.69 12.28 -4.26
CA PHE A 166 4.40 13.72 -4.21
C PHE A 166 5.07 14.40 -3.00
N TYR A 167 5.07 13.77 -1.82
CA TYR A 167 5.82 14.28 -0.66
C TYR A 167 7.33 14.28 -0.90
N LEU A 168 7.87 13.26 -1.57
CA LEU A 168 9.29 13.24 -1.92
C LEU A 168 9.67 14.39 -2.86
N LEU A 169 8.83 14.73 -3.83
CA LEU A 169 9.07 15.90 -4.70
C LEU A 169 9.09 17.20 -3.91
N ARG A 170 8.18 17.33 -2.93
CA ARG A 170 8.19 18.49 -2.03
C ARG A 170 9.51 18.56 -1.25
N TRP A 171 9.95 17.46 -0.63
CA TRP A 171 11.22 17.44 0.10
C TRP A 171 12.43 17.71 -0.80
N LEU A 172 12.46 17.18 -2.02
CA LEU A 172 13.51 17.49 -2.99
C LEU A 172 13.55 18.98 -3.35
N SER A 173 12.41 19.67 -3.34
CA SER A 173 12.36 21.13 -3.56
C SER A 173 12.92 21.95 -2.39
N GLU A 174 13.01 21.35 -1.20
CA GLU A 174 13.53 21.97 0.03
C GLU A 174 15.05 21.73 0.20
N ILE A 175 15.64 20.81 -0.58
CA ILE A 175 17.07 20.47 -0.54
C ILE A 175 17.89 21.42 -1.42
N ASN A 176 19.08 21.79 -0.94
CA ASN A 176 20.08 22.52 -1.72
C ASN A 176 20.67 21.62 -2.82
N LYS A 177 20.14 21.73 -4.04
CA LYS A 177 20.57 20.95 -5.21
C LYS A 177 22.05 21.14 -5.60
N ASP A 178 22.69 22.23 -5.16
CA ASP A 178 24.06 22.55 -5.59
C ASP A 178 25.11 21.71 -4.83
N GLU A 179 24.73 21.06 -3.72
CA GLU A 179 25.61 20.18 -2.95
C GLU A 179 25.89 18.85 -3.67
N ASP A 180 24.88 18.26 -4.31
CA ASP A 180 25.02 17.06 -5.15
C ASP A 180 24.02 17.09 -6.31
N LEU A 181 24.31 17.91 -7.31
CA LEU A 181 23.40 18.15 -8.44
C LEU A 181 23.06 16.88 -9.23
N ASN A 182 24.01 15.95 -9.34
CA ASN A 182 23.78 14.73 -10.10
C ASN A 182 22.86 13.78 -9.36
N GLU A 183 23.10 13.55 -8.06
CA GLU A 183 22.26 12.68 -7.25
C GLU A 183 20.86 13.28 -7.08
N TRP A 184 20.78 14.59 -6.79
CA TRP A 184 19.50 15.29 -6.73
C TRP A 184 18.68 15.13 -8.02
N ARG A 185 19.32 15.27 -9.19
CA ARG A 185 18.64 15.11 -10.49
C ARG A 185 18.14 13.68 -10.69
N ILE A 186 18.95 12.67 -10.34
CA ILE A 186 18.54 11.25 -10.43
C ILE A 186 17.30 11.00 -9.55
N GLN A 187 17.32 11.49 -8.31
CA GLN A 187 16.21 11.34 -7.38
C GLN A 187 14.96 12.08 -7.86
N TYR A 188 15.11 13.30 -8.37
CA TYR A 188 14.02 14.08 -8.91
C TYR A 188 13.36 13.39 -10.10
N GLU A 189 14.13 13.00 -11.12
CA GLU A 189 13.60 12.32 -12.31
C GLU A 189 12.94 10.98 -11.95
N GLY A 190 13.56 10.20 -11.06
CA GLY A 190 13.02 8.92 -10.58
C GLY A 190 11.70 9.09 -9.81
N THR A 191 11.61 10.12 -8.97
CA THR A 191 10.41 10.44 -8.21
C THR A 191 9.28 10.92 -9.13
N VAL A 192 9.57 11.83 -10.09
CA VAL A 192 8.59 12.29 -11.08
C VAL A 192 8.09 11.12 -11.93
N PHE A 193 8.98 10.25 -12.41
CA PHE A 193 8.61 9.07 -13.16
C PHE A 193 7.66 8.16 -12.37
N SER A 194 7.99 7.89 -11.11
CA SER A 194 7.24 6.95 -10.26
C SER A 194 5.88 7.52 -9.83
N LEU A 195 5.81 8.84 -9.59
CA LEU A 195 4.54 9.56 -9.40
C LEU A 195 3.63 9.37 -10.61
N TRP A 196 4.12 9.69 -11.81
CA TRP A 196 3.33 9.53 -13.03
C TRP A 196 2.92 8.09 -13.29
N LYS A 197 3.83 7.13 -13.13
CA LYS A 197 3.53 5.70 -13.33
C LYS A 197 2.39 5.28 -12.41
N SER A 198 2.46 5.68 -11.14
CA SER A 198 1.42 5.37 -10.16
C SER A 198 0.07 6.01 -10.49
N LEU A 199 0.06 7.27 -10.95
CA LEU A 199 -1.19 7.93 -11.39
C LEU A 199 -1.82 7.24 -12.60
N TYR A 200 -1.02 6.82 -13.59
CA TYR A 200 -1.53 6.04 -14.73
C TYR A 200 -2.08 4.68 -14.30
N LEU A 201 -1.38 3.97 -13.41
CA LEU A 201 -1.87 2.68 -12.88
C LEU A 201 -3.15 2.85 -12.05
N ALA A 202 -3.29 3.95 -11.32
CA ALA A 202 -4.52 4.29 -10.62
C ALA A 202 -5.66 4.52 -11.61
N GLN A 203 -5.43 5.33 -12.66
CA GLN A 203 -6.41 5.60 -13.72
C GLN A 203 -6.86 4.31 -14.43
N ASP A 204 -5.91 3.46 -14.81
CA ASP A 204 -6.19 2.19 -15.51
C ASP A 204 -7.05 1.23 -14.67
N ARG A 205 -7.04 1.38 -13.34
CA ARG A 205 -7.79 0.53 -12.40
C ARG A 205 -9.07 1.16 -11.87
N GLU A 206 -9.36 2.41 -12.22
CA GLU A 206 -10.44 3.18 -11.58
C GLU A 206 -11.80 2.50 -11.73
N LEU A 207 -12.12 2.01 -12.94
CA LEU A 207 -13.38 1.33 -13.24
C LEU A 207 -13.60 0.07 -12.41
N ASP A 208 -12.54 -0.67 -12.12
CA ASP A 208 -12.60 -1.94 -11.36
C ASP A 208 -12.40 -1.71 -9.84
N SER A 209 -12.18 -0.47 -9.40
CA SER A 209 -11.80 -0.16 -8.01
C SER A 209 -12.91 0.52 -7.21
N ALA A 210 -14.17 0.51 -7.68
CA ALA A 210 -15.26 1.23 -7.01
C ALA A 210 -15.40 0.85 -5.52
N ASP A 211 -15.36 -0.45 -5.21
CA ASP A 211 -15.44 -0.95 -3.83
C ASP A 211 -14.16 -0.65 -3.02
N SER A 212 -12.98 -0.75 -3.64
CA SER A 212 -11.72 -0.34 -3.00
C SER A 212 -11.71 1.14 -2.64
N ILE A 213 -12.20 2.00 -3.55
CA ILE A 213 -12.33 3.46 -3.35
C ILE A 213 -13.30 3.74 -2.20
N HIS A 214 -14.44 3.05 -2.18
CA HIS A 214 -15.39 3.15 -1.08
C HIS A 214 -14.74 2.77 0.25
N ASN A 215 -14.04 1.64 0.30
CA ASN A 215 -13.40 1.14 1.52
C ASN A 215 -12.29 2.06 2.01
N ALA A 216 -11.37 2.47 1.14
CA ALA A 216 -10.19 3.26 1.50
C ALA A 216 -10.55 4.69 1.95
N TYR A 217 -11.66 5.25 1.46
CA TYR A 217 -12.06 6.63 1.71
C TYR A 217 -13.42 6.76 2.37
N PHE A 218 -13.94 5.68 2.95
CA PHE A 218 -15.21 5.64 3.70
C PHE A 218 -16.41 6.18 2.92
N GLY A 219 -16.46 5.92 1.60
CA GLY A 219 -17.51 6.41 0.71
C GLY A 219 -17.41 7.89 0.31
N CYS A 220 -16.37 8.60 0.74
CA CYS A 220 -16.17 10.03 0.41
C CYS A 220 -15.51 10.27 -0.97
N GLY A 221 -15.24 9.20 -1.72
CA GLY A 221 -14.60 9.28 -3.04
C GLY A 221 -13.13 9.73 -3.00
N LEU A 222 -12.59 10.04 -4.18
CA LEU A 222 -11.16 10.30 -4.37
C LEU A 222 -10.66 11.63 -3.82
N ALA A 223 -11.54 12.55 -3.41
CA ALA A 223 -11.10 13.82 -2.81
C ALA A 223 -10.26 13.62 -1.53
N ASN A 224 -10.38 12.47 -0.87
CA ASN A 224 -9.58 12.13 0.30
C ASN A 224 -8.27 11.37 -0.02
N SER A 225 -7.99 11.06 -1.29
CA SER A 225 -6.78 10.34 -1.70
C SER A 225 -5.54 11.23 -1.78
N ASN A 226 -5.73 12.54 -1.90
CA ASN A 226 -4.67 13.48 -2.27
C ASN A 226 -4.75 14.78 -1.47
N SER A 227 -3.60 15.45 -1.38
CA SER A 227 -3.44 16.69 -0.62
C SER A 227 -4.21 17.89 -1.23
N PHE A 228 -4.61 17.81 -2.50
CA PHE A 228 -5.29 18.89 -3.22
C PHE A 228 -6.82 18.84 -3.13
N LYS A 229 -7.38 17.79 -2.51
CA LYS A 229 -8.83 17.54 -2.45
C LYS A 229 -9.50 17.44 -3.82
N LEU A 230 -8.76 16.94 -4.82
CA LEU A 230 -9.27 16.80 -6.18
C LEU A 230 -10.11 15.51 -6.31
N PRO A 231 -11.30 15.58 -6.93
CA PRO A 231 -12.25 14.45 -6.96
C PRO A 231 -11.97 13.43 -8.07
N THR A 232 -11.09 13.72 -9.03
CA THR A 232 -10.80 12.83 -10.18
C THR A 232 -9.30 12.65 -10.38
N ILE A 233 -8.90 11.51 -10.92
CA ILE A 233 -7.49 11.24 -11.23
C ILE A 233 -6.98 12.17 -12.33
N ASP A 234 -7.80 12.49 -13.33
CA ASP A 234 -7.45 13.46 -14.37
C ASP A 234 -7.10 14.82 -13.78
N ALA A 235 -7.88 15.33 -12.82
CA ALA A 235 -7.57 16.59 -12.16
C ALA A 235 -6.26 16.52 -11.35
N MET A 236 -5.99 15.38 -10.69
CA MET A 236 -4.72 15.16 -9.98
C MET A 236 -3.54 15.16 -10.96
N MET A 237 -3.71 14.52 -12.11
CA MET A 237 -2.71 14.46 -13.17
C MET A 237 -2.45 15.84 -13.76
N ASP A 238 -3.50 16.62 -14.06
CA ASP A 238 -3.35 17.99 -14.54
C ASP A 238 -2.60 18.84 -13.52
N LYS A 239 -2.94 18.71 -12.23
CA LYS A 239 -2.26 19.42 -11.16
C LYS A 239 -0.79 19.02 -11.03
N CYS A 240 -0.47 17.74 -11.16
CA CYS A 240 0.93 17.28 -11.19
C CYS A 240 1.67 17.78 -12.43
N GLY A 241 0.98 17.89 -13.57
CA GLY A 241 1.51 18.47 -14.80
C GLY A 241 1.95 19.91 -14.64
N GLU A 242 1.14 20.73 -13.99
CA GLU A 242 1.48 22.13 -13.65
C GLU A 242 2.75 22.22 -12.78
N LEU A 243 2.95 21.28 -11.86
CA LEU A 243 4.02 21.33 -10.87
C LEU A 243 5.34 20.72 -11.35
N CYS A 244 5.29 19.67 -12.18
CA CYS A 244 6.48 18.87 -12.53
C CYS A 244 7.01 19.13 -13.94
N GLY A 245 6.21 19.69 -14.86
CA GLY A 245 6.65 20.21 -16.16
C GLY A 245 7.29 19.24 -17.19
N ASP A 246 7.64 17.99 -16.82
CA ASP A 246 8.40 17.09 -17.70
C ASP A 246 7.52 16.18 -18.56
N SER A 247 7.28 16.61 -19.80
CA SER A 247 6.49 15.86 -20.78
C SER A 247 7.13 14.55 -21.25
N ALA A 248 8.46 14.42 -21.21
CA ALA A 248 9.17 13.23 -21.67
C ALA A 248 9.10 12.12 -20.61
N LEU A 249 9.32 12.46 -19.34
CA LEU A 249 9.13 11.53 -18.22
C LEU A 249 7.68 11.07 -18.12
N ARG A 250 6.71 11.98 -18.29
CA ARG A 250 5.28 11.62 -18.32
C ARG A 250 4.97 10.56 -19.38
N LYS A 251 5.49 10.72 -20.62
CA LYS A 251 5.30 9.73 -21.70
C LYS A 251 5.94 8.38 -21.37
N ARG A 252 7.16 8.37 -20.82
CA ARG A 252 7.86 7.14 -20.41
C ARG A 252 7.11 6.42 -19.30
N ALA A 253 6.61 7.15 -18.32
CA ALA A 253 5.83 6.62 -17.21
C ALA A 253 4.50 5.99 -17.68
N ARG A 254 3.81 6.65 -18.62
CA ARG A 254 2.62 6.09 -19.27
C ARG A 254 2.92 4.76 -19.96
N TYR A 255 3.98 4.72 -20.77
CA TYR A 255 4.39 3.48 -21.43
C TYR A 255 4.70 2.38 -20.41
N ALA A 256 5.45 2.70 -19.35
CA ALA A 256 5.76 1.74 -18.30
C ALA A 256 4.50 1.19 -17.61
N ALA A 257 3.52 2.04 -17.29
CA ALA A 257 2.25 1.62 -16.71
C ALA A 257 1.50 0.63 -17.62
N THR A 258 1.42 0.91 -18.92
CA THR A 258 0.77 0.01 -19.88
C THR A 258 1.45 -1.35 -19.99
N MET A 259 2.77 -1.41 -19.80
CA MET A 259 3.53 -2.66 -19.84
C MET A 259 3.34 -3.51 -18.57
N THR A 260 3.10 -2.89 -17.42
CA THR A 260 2.80 -3.59 -16.16
C THR A 260 1.47 -4.35 -16.21
N GLY A 261 0.54 -3.92 -17.06
CA GLY A 261 -0.73 -4.61 -17.31
C GLY A 261 -0.63 -5.84 -18.24
N ASN A 262 0.54 -6.08 -18.86
CA ASN A 262 0.69 -7.10 -19.89
C ASN A 262 1.55 -8.28 -19.34
N PRO A 263 0.99 -9.49 -19.13
CA PRO A 263 1.70 -10.60 -18.50
C PRO A 263 2.94 -11.10 -19.28
N GLY A 264 3.14 -10.66 -20.52
CA GLY A 264 4.32 -10.99 -21.35
C GLY A 264 5.58 -10.12 -21.12
N HIS A 265 5.54 -9.10 -20.25
CA HIS A 265 6.60 -8.08 -20.18
C HIS A 265 7.14 -7.75 -18.78
N SER A 266 6.99 -8.64 -17.79
CA SER A 266 7.36 -8.40 -16.38
C SER A 266 8.86 -8.21 -16.07
N LEU A 267 9.74 -8.02 -17.07
CA LEU A 267 11.20 -8.09 -16.88
C LEU A 267 12.03 -6.95 -17.49
N SER A 268 11.46 -5.89 -18.06
CA SER A 268 12.29 -4.98 -18.91
C SER A 268 12.54 -3.56 -18.41
N LEU A 269 12.05 -3.11 -17.25
CA LEU A 269 12.09 -1.66 -16.95
C LEU A 269 13.26 -1.19 -16.07
N TRP A 270 13.92 -2.08 -15.33
CA TRP A 270 15.19 -1.78 -14.64
C TRP A 270 16.43 -2.17 -15.45
N ALA A 271 16.34 -3.25 -16.25
CA ALA A 271 17.44 -3.71 -17.11
C ALA A 271 17.90 -2.64 -18.12
N THR A 272 17.04 -1.73 -18.55
CA THR A 272 17.42 -0.65 -19.47
C THR A 272 18.11 0.55 -18.81
N ALA A 273 17.99 0.74 -17.50
CA ALA A 273 18.71 1.79 -16.78
C ALA A 273 20.14 1.33 -16.40
N GLU A 274 20.28 0.07 -15.98
CA GLU A 274 21.59 -0.57 -15.78
C GLU A 274 22.31 -0.84 -17.11
N ALA A 275 21.64 -1.32 -18.16
CA ALA A 275 22.27 -1.50 -19.47
C ALA A 275 22.76 -0.19 -20.10
N LYS A 276 22.11 0.96 -19.81
CA LYS A 276 22.60 2.28 -20.21
C LYS A 276 23.78 2.76 -19.37
N ARG A 277 23.86 2.41 -18.09
CA ARG A 277 25.06 2.64 -17.25
C ARG A 277 26.24 1.78 -17.71
N GLU A 278 26.02 0.51 -18.03
CA GLU A 278 27.06 -0.40 -18.50
C GLU A 278 27.57 -0.04 -19.90
N GLN A 279 26.70 0.38 -20.83
CA GLN A 279 27.14 0.88 -22.15
C GLN A 279 27.91 2.20 -22.07
N SER A 280 27.53 3.11 -21.15
CA SER A 280 28.26 4.37 -20.95
C SER A 280 29.66 4.12 -20.35
N CYS A 281 29.78 3.22 -19.37
CA CYS A 281 31.06 2.86 -18.77
C CYS A 281 32.00 2.14 -19.77
N GLN A 282 31.48 1.29 -20.67
CA GLN A 282 32.34 0.60 -21.64
C GLN A 282 32.83 1.51 -22.78
N GLN A 283 32.09 2.55 -23.15
CA GLN A 283 32.53 3.48 -24.20
C GLN A 283 33.60 4.47 -23.73
N ASP A 284 33.66 4.81 -22.43
CA ASP A 284 34.67 5.71 -21.88
C ASP A 284 36.00 5.00 -21.57
N VAL A 285 35.97 3.70 -21.26
CA VAL A 285 37.19 2.88 -21.08
C VAL A 285 37.92 2.62 -22.41
N LEU A 286 37.20 2.55 -23.53
CA LEU A 286 37.80 2.33 -24.86
C LEU A 286 38.39 3.61 -25.50
N LYS A 287 38.08 4.81 -24.98
CA LYS A 287 38.65 6.07 -25.47
C LYS A 287 39.92 6.51 -24.73
N SER A 288 40.26 5.91 -23.59
CA SER A 288 41.46 6.27 -22.81
C SER A 288 42.71 5.44 -23.11
N HIS A 289 42.69 4.57 -24.13
CA HIS A 289 43.84 3.73 -24.54
C HIS A 289 44.32 4.02 -25.97
N LYS A 290 44.37 5.30 -26.33
CA LYS A 290 45.25 5.80 -27.40
C LYS A 290 45.72 7.23 -27.07
N MET A 291 46.72 7.32 -26.21
CA MET A 291 47.86 8.24 -26.30
C MET A 291 48.87 7.92 -25.21
#